data_AF-A0A3B9ITN5-F1
#
_entry.id   AF-A0A3B9ITN5-F1
#
_cell.length_a   1.000
_cell.length_b   1.000
_cell.length_c   1.000
_cell.angle_alpha   90.00
_cell.angle_beta   90.00
_cell.angle_gamma   90.00
#
_symmetry.space_group_name_H-M   'P 1'
#
loop_
_entity.id
_entity.type
_entity.pdbx_description
1 polymer ?
#
loop_
_entity_poly.entity_id
_entity_poly.type
_entity_poly.pdbx_seq_one_letter_code
_entity_poly.pdbx_strand_id
1 'polypeptide(L)'
;MTAMTPPAAPIPGAGLPAATVYATWRRILREAPLAEAMFDPAIDDRTLGRRFGLDDDGVATVRAYAATPKPTRMFILNYRFRMTGSVQNALETAAPLTMRALKGKGLDLRELAEGFLEADRWQDDGPFVVGYCARILDHLAAHPATEAPAGLRDLIALDRATAGLLMRLADAPPQPAVPAGHVGLTGRAVAVTTAHDLAPWLRNSATLGREDLPARPAAYLVAMPDLAAAPKVSALPPRGALMLAALEEGPLSPAALTRRLGGAGPQDAALLGKLAERGAVVGA
;
A
#
# COMPACT_ATOMS: atom_id res chain seq x y z
N MET A 1 -0.10 2.24 -69.19
CA MET A 1 0.96 1.99 -68.19
C MET A 1 0.49 2.54 -66.86
N THR A 2 -0.12 1.69 -66.04
CA THR A 2 -0.59 2.07 -64.70
C THR A 2 0.64 2.08 -63.79
N ALA A 3 1.01 3.26 -63.28
CA ALA A 3 2.12 3.37 -62.35
C ALA A 3 1.79 2.55 -61.09
N MET A 4 2.61 1.54 -60.79
CA MET A 4 2.56 0.83 -59.52
C MET A 4 2.84 1.83 -58.40
N THR A 5 1.86 2.00 -57.51
CA THR A 5 2.07 2.70 -56.24
C THR A 5 3.28 2.06 -55.54
N PRO A 6 4.29 2.84 -55.13
CA PRO A 6 5.42 2.29 -54.41
C PRO A 6 4.92 1.56 -53.15
N PRO A 7 5.58 0.45 -52.75
CA PRO A 7 5.20 -0.26 -51.53
C PRO A 7 5.19 0.72 -50.36
N ALA A 8 4.19 0.60 -49.49
CA ALA A 8 4.12 1.37 -48.26
C ALA A 8 5.47 1.26 -47.54
N ALA A 9 5.98 2.40 -47.04
CA ALA A 9 7.21 2.40 -46.27
C ALA A 9 7.13 1.32 -45.17
N PRO A 10 8.18 0.51 -44.98
CA PRO A 10 8.17 -0.54 -43.96
C PRO A 10 7.79 0.07 -42.61
N ILE A 11 6.89 -0.61 -41.89
CA ILE A 11 6.48 -0.17 -40.56
C ILE A 11 7.74 -0.12 -39.69
N PRO A 12 8.09 1.03 -39.09
CA PRO A 12 9.23 1.13 -38.19
C PRO A 12 9.15 0.05 -37.10
N GLY A 13 10.18 -0.78 -36.99
CA GLY A 13 10.24 -1.90 -36.04
C GLY A 13 9.60 -3.22 -36.50
N ALA A 14 9.19 -3.34 -37.77
CA ALA A 14 8.75 -4.62 -38.33
C ALA A 14 9.86 -5.69 -38.23
N GLY A 15 9.57 -6.83 -37.60
CA GLY A 15 10.50 -7.95 -37.43
C GLY A 15 11.24 -7.99 -36.09
N LEU A 16 11.05 -6.98 -35.21
CA LEU A 16 11.65 -6.99 -33.88
C LEU A 16 11.02 -8.07 -32.96
N PRO A 17 11.80 -8.73 -32.09
CA PRO A 17 11.26 -9.69 -31.14
C PRO A 17 10.22 -9.05 -30.22
N ALA A 18 9.02 -9.65 -30.15
CA ALA A 18 7.92 -9.09 -29.36
C ALA A 18 8.26 -8.89 -27.87
N ALA A 19 9.08 -9.78 -27.30
CA ALA A 19 9.55 -9.65 -25.92
C ALA A 19 10.43 -8.40 -25.71
N THR A 20 11.34 -8.12 -26.64
CA THR A 20 12.20 -6.91 -26.61
C THR A 20 11.38 -5.65 -26.79
N VAL A 21 10.42 -5.67 -27.72
CA VAL A 21 9.49 -4.55 -27.94
C VAL A 21 8.71 -4.24 -26.65
N TYR A 22 8.13 -5.28 -26.03
CA TYR A 22 7.35 -5.12 -24.80
C TYR A 22 8.22 -4.61 -23.63
N ALA A 23 9.39 -5.21 -23.41
CA ALA A 23 10.29 -4.81 -22.33
C ALA A 23 10.76 -3.36 -22.50
N THR A 24 11.19 -2.99 -23.71
CA THR A 24 11.65 -1.63 -24.03
C THR A 24 10.51 -0.62 -23.92
N TRP A 25 9.31 -0.97 -24.38
CA TRP A 25 8.15 -0.09 -24.23
C TRP A 25 7.80 0.16 -22.77
N ARG A 26 7.83 -0.87 -21.90
CA ARG A 26 7.64 -0.69 -20.45
C ARG A 26 8.69 0.25 -19.86
N ARG A 27 9.93 0.21 -20.34
CA ARG A 27 10.97 1.16 -19.93
C ARG A 27 10.66 2.58 -20.39
N ILE A 28 10.28 2.79 -21.65
CA ILE A 28 9.88 4.12 -22.17
C ILE A 28 8.75 4.75 -21.33
N LEU A 29 7.74 3.95 -20.95
CA LEU A 29 6.63 4.44 -20.13
C LEU A 29 7.07 4.89 -18.73
N ARG A 30 8.02 4.15 -18.12
CA ARG A 30 8.44 4.30 -16.71
C ARG A 30 9.61 5.27 -16.52
N GLU A 31 10.58 5.27 -17.43
CA GLU A 31 11.83 6.02 -17.30
C GLU A 31 11.69 7.40 -17.98
N ALA A 32 11.46 8.46 -17.20
CA ALA A 32 11.41 9.83 -17.72
C ALA A 32 12.63 10.23 -18.56
N PRO A 33 13.87 9.95 -18.13
CA PRO A 33 15.04 10.31 -18.92
C PRO A 33 15.13 9.58 -20.27
N LEU A 34 14.65 8.32 -20.37
CA LEU A 34 14.61 7.58 -21.63
C LEU A 34 13.54 8.15 -22.57
N ALA A 35 12.34 8.42 -22.03
CA ALA A 35 11.24 9.03 -22.76
C ALA A 35 11.57 10.42 -23.31
N GLU A 36 12.41 11.18 -22.61
CA GLU A 36 12.90 12.48 -23.09
C GLU A 36 13.99 12.29 -24.15
N ALA A 37 14.99 11.46 -23.86
CA ALA A 37 16.14 11.24 -24.74
C ALA A 37 15.76 10.67 -26.12
N MET A 38 14.72 9.83 -26.19
CA MET A 38 14.29 9.25 -27.47
C MET A 38 13.79 10.28 -28.50
N PHE A 39 13.36 11.46 -28.04
CA PHE A 39 12.90 12.56 -28.89
C PHE A 39 13.93 13.66 -29.09
N ASP A 40 15.10 13.57 -28.46
CA ASP A 40 16.17 14.54 -28.62
C ASP A 40 16.94 14.23 -29.92
N PRO A 41 16.90 15.12 -30.93
CA PRO A 41 17.62 14.91 -32.19
C PRO A 41 19.14 14.94 -32.02
N ALA A 42 19.67 15.46 -30.90
CA ALA A 42 21.09 15.50 -30.62
C ALA A 42 21.65 14.17 -30.08
N ILE A 43 20.78 13.23 -29.68
CA ILE A 43 21.20 11.94 -29.12
C ILE A 43 21.23 10.89 -30.23
N ASP A 44 22.44 10.41 -30.56
CA ASP A 44 22.64 9.30 -31.50
C ASP A 44 22.34 7.93 -30.88
N ASP A 45 22.20 6.92 -31.73
CA ASP A 45 21.83 5.55 -31.35
C ASP A 45 22.83 4.91 -30.39
N ARG A 46 24.12 5.17 -30.60
CA ARG A 46 25.21 4.65 -29.75
C ARG A 46 25.14 5.24 -28.34
N THR A 47 24.88 6.54 -28.24
CA THR A 47 24.74 7.26 -26.97
C THR A 47 23.47 6.81 -26.25
N LEU A 48 22.37 6.64 -26.97
CA LEU A 48 21.12 6.12 -26.45
C LEU A 48 21.31 4.71 -25.87
N GLY A 49 21.89 3.79 -26.65
CA GLY A 49 22.18 2.42 -26.23
C GLY A 49 23.05 2.35 -24.98
N ARG A 50 24.17 3.09 -24.97
CA ARG A 50 25.08 3.13 -23.81
C ARG A 50 24.44 3.74 -22.57
N ARG A 51 23.72 4.86 -22.70
CA ARG A 51 23.15 5.59 -21.56
C ARG A 51 22.07 4.78 -20.84
N PHE A 52 21.29 4.02 -21.59
CA PHE A 52 20.14 3.27 -21.06
C PHE A 52 20.34 1.75 -21.05
N GLY A 53 21.52 1.25 -21.42
CA GLY A 53 21.80 -0.19 -21.47
C GLY A 53 20.84 -0.92 -22.42
N LEU A 54 20.62 -0.37 -23.61
CA LEU A 54 19.81 -1.00 -24.66
C LEU A 54 20.73 -1.71 -25.65
N ASP A 55 20.33 -2.89 -26.09
CA ASP A 55 20.91 -3.58 -27.25
C ASP A 55 20.37 -2.97 -28.56
N ASP A 56 20.85 -3.48 -29.70
CA ASP A 56 20.49 -2.97 -31.02
C ASP A 56 18.98 -3.03 -31.27
N ASP A 57 18.32 -4.13 -30.88
CA ASP A 57 16.87 -4.31 -31.00
C ASP A 57 16.10 -3.35 -30.08
N GLY A 58 16.60 -3.09 -28.87
CA GLY A 58 16.06 -2.11 -27.94
C GLY A 58 16.18 -0.68 -28.48
N VAL A 59 17.33 -0.31 -29.03
CA VAL A 59 17.52 0.98 -29.71
C VAL A 59 16.58 1.12 -30.91
N ALA A 60 16.48 0.08 -31.76
CA ALA A 60 15.56 0.07 -32.89
C ALA A 60 14.09 0.22 -32.44
N THR A 61 13.71 -0.44 -31.33
CA THR A 61 12.38 -0.27 -30.73
C THR A 61 12.13 1.18 -30.30
N VAL A 62 13.09 1.80 -29.60
CA VAL A 62 12.97 3.20 -29.17
C VAL A 62 12.79 4.11 -30.39
N ARG A 63 13.57 3.92 -31.45
CA ARG A 63 13.45 4.70 -32.69
C ARG A 63 12.12 4.49 -33.41
N ALA A 64 11.59 3.27 -33.41
CA ALA A 64 10.27 2.97 -33.96
C ALA A 64 9.16 3.78 -33.25
N TYR A 65 9.19 3.84 -31.91
CA TYR A 65 8.26 4.67 -31.15
C TYR A 65 8.52 6.18 -31.33
N ALA A 66 9.79 6.60 -31.43
CA ALA A 66 10.16 8.00 -31.66
C ALA A 66 9.68 8.53 -33.02
N ALA A 67 9.57 7.66 -34.03
CA ALA A 67 9.04 8.00 -35.36
C ALA A 67 7.54 8.37 -35.35
N THR A 68 6.82 8.11 -34.25
CA THR A 68 5.41 8.49 -34.06
C THR A 68 5.24 9.44 -32.86
N PRO A 69 5.86 10.64 -32.89
CA PRO A 69 6.10 11.43 -31.68
C PRO A 69 4.82 11.89 -30.97
N LYS A 70 3.79 12.32 -31.71
CA LYS A 70 2.53 12.78 -31.12
C LYS A 70 1.78 11.62 -30.42
N PRO A 71 1.48 10.50 -31.08
CA PRO A 71 0.89 9.34 -30.40
C PRO A 71 1.71 8.85 -29.20
N THR A 72 3.02 8.67 -29.36
CA THR A 72 3.89 8.14 -28.30
C THR A 72 3.91 9.03 -27.07
N ARG A 73 4.04 10.36 -27.23
CA ARG A 73 3.98 11.31 -26.11
C ARG A 73 2.65 11.25 -25.37
N MET A 74 1.53 11.16 -26.10
CA MET A 74 0.20 11.03 -25.49
C MET A 74 0.06 9.73 -24.69
N PHE A 75 0.58 8.61 -25.21
CA PHE A 75 0.56 7.35 -24.47
C PHE A 75 1.39 7.39 -23.18
N ILE A 76 2.58 7.96 -23.22
CA ILE A 76 3.44 8.13 -22.03
C ILE A 76 2.73 9.02 -21.00
N LEU A 77 2.19 10.16 -21.43
CA LEU A 77 1.46 11.08 -20.55
C LEU A 77 0.26 10.40 -19.88
N ASN A 78 -0.57 9.71 -20.66
CA ASN A 78 -1.76 9.02 -20.15
C ASN A 78 -1.40 7.89 -19.20
N TYR A 79 -0.35 7.12 -19.52
CA TYR A 79 0.13 6.05 -18.63
C TYR A 79 0.55 6.64 -17.28
N ARG A 80 1.38 7.69 -17.27
CA ARG A 80 1.86 8.29 -16.03
C ARG A 80 0.73 8.90 -15.22
N PHE A 81 -0.18 9.63 -15.87
CA PHE A 81 -1.39 10.16 -15.23
C PHE A 81 -2.21 9.05 -14.54
N ARG A 82 -2.43 7.91 -15.22
CA ARG A 82 -3.14 6.77 -14.64
C ARG A 82 -2.39 6.17 -13.44
N MET A 83 -1.07 6.03 -13.53
CA MET A 83 -0.26 5.47 -12.44
C MET A 83 -0.31 6.35 -11.20
N THR A 84 -0.14 7.66 -11.36
CA THR A 84 -0.27 8.63 -10.26
C THR A 84 -1.67 8.57 -9.64
N GLY A 85 -2.72 8.52 -10.46
CA GLY A 85 -4.09 8.36 -9.97
C GLY A 85 -4.33 7.04 -9.23
N SER A 86 -3.67 5.96 -9.66
CA SER A 86 -3.77 4.65 -9.01
C SER A 86 -3.23 4.65 -7.57
N VAL A 87 -2.15 5.40 -7.30
CA VAL A 87 -1.62 5.57 -5.92
C VAL A 87 -2.69 6.19 -5.02
N GLN A 88 -3.30 7.28 -5.46
CA GLN A 88 -4.34 7.97 -4.68
C GLN A 88 -5.57 7.08 -4.47
N ASN A 89 -5.99 6.36 -5.50
CA ASN A 89 -7.12 5.42 -5.41
C ASN A 89 -6.83 4.26 -4.43
N ALA A 90 -5.60 3.75 -4.40
CA ALA A 90 -5.20 2.71 -3.47
C ALA A 90 -5.26 3.22 -2.01
N LEU A 91 -4.79 4.44 -1.74
CA LEU A 91 -4.91 5.07 -0.42
C LEU A 91 -6.37 5.32 -0.04
N GLU A 92 -7.21 5.83 -0.95
CA GLU A 92 -8.64 6.05 -0.68
C GLU A 92 -9.38 4.75 -0.35
N THR A 93 -9.04 3.67 -1.04
CA THR A 93 -9.72 2.38 -0.90
C THR A 93 -9.24 1.61 0.33
N ALA A 94 -7.93 1.57 0.58
CA ALA A 94 -7.31 0.65 1.55
C ALA A 94 -6.62 1.35 2.74
N ALA A 95 -6.43 2.67 2.70
CA ALA A 95 -5.85 3.46 3.80
C ALA A 95 -6.56 4.82 4.00
N PRO A 96 -7.89 4.81 4.21
CA PRO A 96 -8.69 6.03 4.17
C PRO A 96 -8.38 7.01 5.31
N LEU A 97 -7.78 6.56 6.42
CA LEU A 97 -7.38 7.45 7.51
C LEU A 97 -6.15 8.27 7.09
N THR A 98 -5.12 7.59 6.60
CA THR A 98 -3.89 8.19 6.05
C THR A 98 -4.22 9.17 4.94
N MET A 99 -5.05 8.77 3.97
CA MET A 99 -5.42 9.65 2.86
C MET A 99 -6.07 10.96 3.35
N ARG A 100 -7.00 10.86 4.30
CA ARG A 100 -7.63 12.04 4.90
C ARG A 100 -6.63 12.88 5.70
N ALA A 101 -5.63 12.27 6.32
CA ALA A 101 -4.59 12.96 7.08
C ALA A 101 -3.68 13.78 6.18
N LEU A 102 -3.22 13.18 5.09
CA LEU A 102 -2.38 13.85 4.10
C LEU A 102 -3.13 15.03 3.47
N LYS A 103 -4.41 14.83 3.14
CA LYS A 103 -5.31 15.91 2.68
C LYS A 103 -5.51 16.99 3.75
N GLY A 104 -5.74 16.59 4.99
CA GLY A 104 -5.94 17.50 6.12
C GLY A 104 -4.72 18.38 6.39
N LYS A 105 -3.52 17.80 6.28
CA LYS A 105 -2.23 18.49 6.36
C LYS A 105 -1.97 19.42 5.17
N GLY A 106 -2.66 19.23 4.04
CA GLY A 106 -2.47 20.00 2.81
C GLY A 106 -1.25 19.55 2.00
N LEU A 107 -0.84 18.29 2.10
CA LEU A 107 0.25 17.76 1.28
C LEU A 107 -0.17 17.61 -0.18
N ASP A 108 0.76 17.85 -1.10
CA ASP A 108 0.57 17.58 -2.51
C ASP A 108 0.59 16.07 -2.76
N LEU A 109 -0.60 15.50 -2.89
CA LEU A 109 -0.79 14.07 -3.13
C LEU A 109 -0.24 13.61 -4.48
N ARG A 110 -0.14 14.52 -5.45
CA ARG A 110 0.45 14.21 -6.75
C ARG A 110 1.96 14.07 -6.61
N GLU A 111 2.60 15.02 -5.94
CA GLU A 111 4.04 14.98 -5.66
C GLU A 111 4.42 13.72 -4.86
N LEU A 112 3.67 13.40 -3.80
CA LEU A 112 3.89 12.18 -3.01
C LEU A 112 3.73 10.91 -3.87
N ALA A 113 2.74 10.87 -4.75
CA ALA A 113 2.51 9.73 -5.62
C ALA A 113 3.62 9.57 -6.67
N GLU A 114 4.09 10.66 -7.27
CA GLU A 114 5.23 10.65 -8.19
C GLU A 114 6.51 10.22 -7.47
N GLY A 115 6.77 10.73 -6.26
CA GLY A 115 7.91 10.32 -5.42
C GLY A 115 7.90 8.83 -5.05
N PHE A 116 6.72 8.29 -4.71
CA PHE A 116 6.55 6.86 -4.50
C PHE A 116 6.81 6.06 -5.80
N LEU A 117 6.24 6.47 -6.92
CA LEU A 117 6.38 5.76 -8.20
C LEU A 117 7.84 5.73 -8.67
N GLU A 118 8.61 6.80 -8.46
CA GLU A 118 10.05 6.78 -8.73
C GLU A 118 10.79 5.77 -7.85
N ALA A 119 10.48 5.75 -6.54
CA ALA A 119 11.09 4.80 -5.60
C ALA A 119 10.72 3.33 -5.91
N ASP A 120 9.47 3.07 -6.29
CA ASP A 120 8.91 1.75 -6.64
C ASP A 120 9.17 1.39 -8.11
N ARG A 121 9.94 2.21 -8.85
CA ARG A 121 10.29 2.01 -10.27
C ARG A 121 9.07 1.84 -11.18
N TRP A 122 7.99 2.55 -10.88
CA TRP A 122 6.75 2.58 -11.65
C TRP A 122 6.18 1.18 -11.92
N GLN A 123 6.27 0.31 -10.90
CA GLN A 123 5.63 -1.00 -10.92
C GLN A 123 4.11 -0.85 -11.10
N ASP A 124 3.50 -1.76 -11.86
CA ASP A 124 2.06 -1.76 -12.16
C ASP A 124 1.50 -3.07 -11.60
N ASP A 125 0.90 -3.01 -10.41
CA ASP A 125 0.38 -4.18 -9.69
C ASP A 125 -1.04 -4.58 -10.11
N GLY A 126 -1.57 -3.96 -11.17
CA GLY A 126 -2.90 -4.30 -11.69
C GLY A 126 -3.99 -4.27 -10.60
N PRO A 127 -4.73 -5.36 -10.37
CA PRO A 127 -5.86 -5.38 -9.44
C PRO A 127 -5.48 -5.49 -7.95
N PHE A 128 -4.21 -5.67 -7.60
CA PHE A 128 -3.78 -5.98 -6.23
C PHE A 128 -3.67 -4.73 -5.34
N VAL A 129 -4.79 -4.01 -5.17
CA VAL A 129 -4.86 -2.70 -4.47
C VAL A 129 -4.32 -2.73 -3.04
N VAL A 130 -4.59 -3.79 -2.26
CA VAL A 130 -4.20 -3.82 -0.84
C VAL A 130 -2.68 -3.97 -0.69
N GLY A 131 -2.07 -4.88 -1.46
CA GLY A 131 -0.61 -5.05 -1.47
C GLY A 131 0.10 -3.80 -2.01
N TYR A 132 -0.47 -3.17 -3.03
CA TYR A 132 0.04 -1.90 -3.54
C TYR A 132 -0.04 -0.78 -2.50
N CYS A 133 -1.18 -0.65 -1.81
CA CYS A 133 -1.36 0.31 -0.72
C CYS A 133 -0.36 0.08 0.43
N ALA A 134 -0.08 -1.17 0.79
CA ALA A 134 0.91 -1.47 1.82
C ALA A 134 2.30 -0.89 1.50
N ARG A 135 2.76 -1.01 0.24
CA ARG A 135 4.06 -0.42 -0.18
C ARG A 135 4.03 1.11 -0.18
N ILE A 136 2.90 1.72 -0.57
CA ILE A 136 2.72 3.17 -0.48
C ILE A 136 2.83 3.63 0.98
N LEU A 137 2.20 2.91 1.91
CA LEU A 137 2.27 3.24 3.34
C LEU A 137 3.69 3.08 3.90
N ASP A 138 4.46 2.09 3.45
CA ASP A 138 5.88 1.93 3.79
C ASP A 138 6.71 3.13 3.34
N HIS A 139 6.53 3.57 2.10
CA HIS A 139 7.17 4.78 1.59
C HIS A 139 6.77 6.02 2.41
N LEU A 140 5.48 6.21 2.69
CA LEU A 140 4.98 7.37 3.43
C LEU A 140 5.50 7.41 4.87
N ALA A 141 5.65 6.28 5.56
CA ALA A 141 6.17 6.28 6.92
C ALA A 141 7.64 6.71 7.02
N ALA A 142 8.43 6.47 5.97
CA ALA A 142 9.81 6.94 5.88
C ALA A 142 9.90 8.39 5.36
N HIS A 143 8.84 8.92 4.75
CA HIS A 143 8.86 10.23 4.11
C HIS A 143 8.97 11.37 5.16
N PRO A 144 9.87 12.36 5.00
CA PRO A 144 10.02 13.45 5.98
C PRO A 144 8.74 14.27 6.19
N ALA A 145 7.94 14.45 5.14
CA ALA A 145 6.68 15.19 5.23
C ALA A 145 5.66 14.57 6.21
N THR A 146 5.84 13.32 6.63
CA THR A 146 4.94 12.64 7.58
C THR A 146 5.39 12.74 9.04
N GLU A 147 6.52 13.40 9.33
CA GLU A 147 7.03 13.59 10.71
C GLU A 147 6.12 14.46 11.55
N ALA A 148 5.62 15.53 10.95
CA ALA A 148 4.60 16.39 11.51
C ALA A 148 3.27 16.20 10.76
N PRO A 149 2.12 16.50 11.37
CA PRO A 149 1.97 16.65 12.81
C PRO A 149 2.24 15.33 13.55
N ALA A 150 2.59 15.44 14.83
CA ALA A 150 2.79 14.34 15.73
C ALA A 150 1.57 13.39 15.70
N GLY A 151 1.81 12.10 15.52
CA GLY A 151 0.79 11.07 15.36
C GLY A 151 0.46 10.69 13.90
N LEU A 152 0.94 11.43 12.89
CA LEU A 152 0.70 11.06 11.49
C LEU A 152 1.34 9.70 11.13
N ARG A 153 2.58 9.45 11.56
CA ARG A 153 3.24 8.14 11.39
C ARG A 153 2.52 7.00 12.14
N ASP A 154 1.95 7.28 13.31
CA ASP A 154 1.16 6.30 14.06
C ASP A 154 -0.15 5.95 13.33
N LEU A 155 -0.78 6.95 12.68
CA LEU A 155 -1.95 6.72 11.85
C LEU A 155 -1.63 5.89 10.60
N ILE A 156 -0.49 6.16 9.95
CA ILE A 156 0.02 5.36 8.83
C ILE A 156 0.26 3.90 9.28
N ALA A 157 0.83 3.70 10.47
CA ALA A 157 1.03 2.36 11.03
C ALA A 157 -0.29 1.61 11.25
N LEU A 158 -1.37 2.32 11.60
CA LEU A 158 -2.69 1.73 11.80
C LEU A 158 -3.34 1.26 10.48
N ASP A 159 -3.27 2.07 9.43
CA ASP A 159 -3.72 1.64 8.09
C ASP A 159 -2.82 0.51 7.54
N ARG A 160 -1.51 0.56 7.81
CA ARG A 160 -0.59 -0.53 7.44
C ARG A 160 -0.99 -1.84 8.11
N ALA A 161 -1.31 -1.80 9.40
CA ALA A 161 -1.79 -2.98 10.12
C ALA A 161 -3.11 -3.51 9.53
N THR A 162 -3.98 -2.62 9.05
CA THR A 162 -5.21 -2.98 8.35
C THR A 162 -4.95 -3.66 7.02
N ALA A 163 -4.08 -3.08 6.18
CA ALA A 163 -3.68 -3.69 4.91
C ALA A 163 -2.99 -5.06 5.13
N GLY A 164 -2.08 -5.14 6.10
CA GLY A 164 -1.40 -6.39 6.46
C GLY A 164 -2.37 -7.46 6.98
N LEU A 165 -3.39 -7.08 7.76
CA LEU A 165 -4.44 -8.01 8.18
C LEU A 165 -5.21 -8.55 6.98
N LEU A 166 -5.66 -7.67 6.07
CA LEU A 166 -6.41 -8.07 4.88
C LEU A 166 -5.61 -9.00 3.97
N MET A 167 -4.33 -8.70 3.73
CA MET A 167 -3.44 -9.55 2.92
C MET A 167 -3.30 -10.95 3.54
N ARG A 168 -3.00 -11.04 4.84
CA ARG A 168 -2.88 -12.34 5.54
C ARG A 168 -4.17 -13.17 5.44
N LEU A 169 -5.32 -12.52 5.61
CA LEU A 169 -6.62 -13.20 5.53
C LEU A 169 -6.98 -13.65 4.11
N ALA A 170 -6.54 -12.91 3.09
CA ALA A 170 -6.75 -13.28 1.69
C ALA A 170 -5.87 -14.47 1.27
N ASP A 171 -4.62 -14.51 1.74
CA ASP A 171 -3.67 -15.59 1.40
C ASP A 171 -4.03 -16.91 2.08
N ALA A 172 -4.32 -16.86 3.40
CA ALA A 172 -4.66 -18.04 4.19
C ALA A 172 -5.55 -17.66 5.38
N PRO A 173 -6.89 -17.80 5.26
CA PRO A 173 -7.78 -17.57 6.37
C PRO A 173 -7.41 -18.45 7.58
N PRO A 174 -7.15 -17.87 8.75
CA PRO A 174 -6.74 -18.61 9.92
C PRO A 174 -7.84 -19.55 10.40
N GLN A 175 -7.45 -20.79 10.71
CA GLN A 175 -8.30 -21.77 11.39
C GLN A 175 -7.77 -21.95 12.81
N PRO A 176 -8.32 -21.22 13.80
CA PRO A 176 -7.81 -21.28 15.16
C PRO A 176 -8.08 -22.66 15.77
N ALA A 177 -7.01 -23.41 16.07
CA ALA A 177 -7.09 -24.66 16.81
C ALA A 177 -7.02 -24.36 18.32
N VAL A 178 -8.20 -24.19 18.94
CA VAL A 178 -8.31 -23.82 20.37
C VAL A 178 -8.86 -25.01 21.15
N PRO A 179 -8.13 -25.53 22.17
CA PRO A 179 -8.62 -26.61 23.00
C PRO A 179 -9.94 -26.24 23.72
N ALA A 180 -10.77 -27.24 24.01
CA ALA A 180 -12.00 -27.01 24.78
C ALA A 180 -11.70 -26.32 26.12
N GLY A 181 -12.50 -25.32 26.49
CA GLY A 181 -12.31 -24.52 27.69
C GLY A 181 -11.12 -23.56 27.65
N HIS A 182 -10.49 -23.35 26.50
CA HIS A 182 -9.44 -22.36 26.29
C HIS A 182 -9.93 -21.23 25.39
N VAL A 183 -9.29 -20.07 25.56
CA VAL A 183 -9.41 -18.91 24.70
C VAL A 183 -8.20 -18.87 23.78
N GLY A 184 -8.38 -18.53 22.51
CA GLY A 184 -7.28 -18.32 21.56
C GLY A 184 -7.57 -17.20 20.57
N LEU A 185 -6.50 -16.73 19.91
CA LEU A 185 -6.60 -15.74 18.85
C LEU A 185 -7.23 -16.35 17.60
N THR A 186 -8.03 -15.57 16.90
CA THR A 186 -8.61 -15.99 15.61
C THR A 186 -7.72 -15.71 14.41
N GLY A 187 -6.69 -14.87 14.56
CA GLY A 187 -5.92 -14.30 13.46
C GLY A 187 -6.65 -13.20 12.65
N ARG A 188 -7.91 -12.86 13.00
CA ARG A 188 -8.71 -11.81 12.34
C ARG A 188 -8.61 -10.45 13.02
N ALA A 189 -7.66 -10.29 13.92
CA ALA A 189 -7.39 -9.03 14.57
C ALA A 189 -5.90 -8.85 14.80
N VAL A 190 -5.48 -7.59 14.93
CA VAL A 190 -4.12 -7.19 15.27
C VAL A 190 -4.17 -6.01 16.24
N ALA A 191 -3.38 -6.09 17.30
CA ALA A 191 -3.15 -4.99 18.20
C ALA A 191 -2.04 -4.10 17.64
N VAL A 192 -2.22 -2.79 17.71
CA VAL A 192 -1.25 -1.78 17.26
C VAL A 192 -0.99 -0.84 18.41
N THR A 193 0.27 -0.74 18.84
CA THR A 193 0.71 0.26 19.81
C THR A 193 1.24 1.48 19.08
N THR A 194 0.85 2.66 19.53
CA THR A 194 1.23 3.95 18.96
C THR A 194 1.95 4.80 20.00
N ALA A 195 2.81 5.71 19.55
CA ALA A 195 3.48 6.67 20.44
C ALA A 195 2.54 7.80 20.89
N HIS A 196 1.58 8.16 20.05
CA HIS A 196 0.59 9.21 20.30
C HIS A 196 -0.82 8.62 20.45
N ASP A 197 -1.68 9.32 21.20
CA ASP A 197 -3.09 8.95 21.29
C ASP A 197 -3.84 9.49 20.07
N LEU A 198 -4.17 8.59 19.15
CA LEU A 198 -4.96 8.85 17.94
C LEU A 198 -6.44 9.11 18.22
N ALA A 199 -6.95 8.87 19.43
CA ALA A 199 -8.38 8.93 19.71
C ALA A 199 -9.04 10.29 19.42
N PRO A 200 -8.39 11.46 19.62
CA PRO A 200 -8.93 12.74 19.18
C PRO A 200 -9.22 12.78 17.68
N TRP A 201 -8.29 12.34 16.83
CA TRP A 201 -8.48 12.27 15.38
C TRP A 201 -9.50 11.21 14.96
N LEU A 202 -9.51 10.05 15.62
CA LEU A 202 -10.46 8.97 15.28
C LEU A 202 -11.91 9.34 15.64
N ARG A 203 -12.12 10.18 16.67
CA ARG A 203 -13.45 10.70 17.04
C ARG A 203 -13.88 11.91 16.21
N ASN A 204 -12.93 12.72 15.76
CA ASN A 204 -13.20 13.90 14.95
C ASN A 204 -12.32 13.90 13.70
N SER A 205 -12.86 13.42 12.59
CA SER A 205 -12.13 13.36 11.32
C SER A 205 -11.78 14.74 10.74
N ALA A 206 -12.36 15.83 11.24
CA ALA A 206 -12.08 17.18 10.76
C ALA A 206 -10.73 17.74 11.22
N THR A 207 -10.16 17.22 12.32
CA THR A 207 -8.84 17.64 12.84
C THR A 207 -7.70 16.74 12.36
N LEU A 208 -8.03 15.70 11.60
CA LEU A 208 -7.14 14.64 11.20
C LEU A 208 -6.02 15.18 10.30
N GLY A 209 -4.76 15.05 10.75
CA GLY A 209 -3.58 15.56 10.07
C GLY A 209 -3.37 17.07 10.16
N ARG A 210 -4.15 17.80 10.98
CA ARG A 210 -4.05 19.27 11.11
C ARG A 210 -3.33 19.75 12.36
N GLU A 211 -3.36 18.96 13.43
CA GLU A 211 -2.91 19.36 14.76
C GLU A 211 -2.07 18.24 15.38
N ASP A 212 -1.04 18.59 16.15
CA ASP A 212 -0.25 17.60 16.88
C ASP A 212 -1.11 16.84 17.89
N LEU A 213 -0.91 15.51 17.94
CA LEU A 213 -1.50 14.68 18.98
C LEU A 213 -0.60 14.62 20.21
N PRO A 214 -1.18 14.41 21.40
CA PRO A 214 -0.39 14.24 22.61
C PRO A 214 0.47 12.99 22.53
N ALA A 215 1.74 13.12 22.92
CA ALA A 215 2.70 12.02 23.08
C ALA A 215 2.33 11.14 24.28
N ARG A 216 1.26 10.36 24.13
CA ARG A 216 0.74 9.42 25.10
C ARG A 216 0.58 8.07 24.42
N PRO A 217 1.38 7.06 24.80
CA PRO A 217 1.25 5.73 24.22
C PRO A 217 -0.16 5.18 24.36
N ALA A 218 -0.69 4.64 23.27
CA ALA A 218 -2.01 4.05 23.22
C ALA A 218 -1.98 2.74 22.44
N ALA A 219 -3.00 1.91 22.63
CA ALA A 219 -3.19 0.71 21.85
C ALA A 219 -4.53 0.77 21.11
N TYR A 220 -4.52 0.26 19.89
CA TYR A 220 -5.69 0.11 19.04
C TYR A 220 -5.83 -1.32 18.58
N LEU A 221 -7.07 -1.75 18.38
CA LEU A 221 -7.41 -3.02 17.79
C LEU A 221 -7.93 -2.76 16.38
N VAL A 222 -7.26 -3.35 15.39
CA VAL A 222 -7.80 -3.53 14.05
C VAL A 222 -8.37 -4.94 13.98
N ALA A 223 -9.67 -5.08 13.74
CA ALA A 223 -10.31 -6.38 13.75
C ALA A 223 -11.42 -6.52 12.71
N MET A 224 -11.66 -7.76 12.29
CA MET A 224 -12.76 -8.17 11.44
C MET A 224 -13.63 -9.20 12.19
N PRO A 225 -14.90 -8.89 12.49
CA PRO A 225 -15.79 -9.82 13.21
C PRO A 225 -16.06 -11.10 12.41
N ASP A 226 -16.09 -10.98 11.08
CA ASP A 226 -16.17 -12.06 10.10
C ASP A 226 -15.45 -11.66 8.80
N LEU A 227 -15.23 -12.62 7.89
CA LEU A 227 -14.46 -12.39 6.66
C LEU A 227 -15.22 -11.57 5.61
N ALA A 228 -16.55 -11.41 5.75
CA ALA A 228 -17.35 -10.57 4.86
C ALA A 228 -17.46 -9.12 5.38
N ALA A 229 -17.18 -8.88 6.66
CA ALA A 229 -17.20 -7.55 7.26
C ALA A 229 -15.94 -6.74 6.92
N ALA A 230 -16.09 -5.42 6.79
CA ALA A 230 -14.94 -4.51 6.68
C ALA A 230 -14.13 -4.46 7.99
N PRO A 231 -12.80 -4.26 7.93
CA PRO A 231 -11.98 -4.03 9.11
C PRO A 231 -12.46 -2.82 9.91
N LYS A 232 -12.44 -2.94 11.23
CA LYS A 232 -12.77 -1.85 12.16
C LYS A 232 -11.59 -1.57 13.08
N VAL A 233 -11.34 -0.28 13.28
CA VAL A 233 -10.38 0.25 14.23
C VAL A 233 -11.12 0.64 15.50
N SER A 234 -10.60 0.26 16.67
CA SER A 234 -11.14 0.69 17.96
C SER A 234 -10.03 0.87 18.99
N ALA A 235 -10.25 1.71 19.99
CA ALA A 235 -9.31 1.81 21.12
C ALA A 235 -9.26 0.48 21.88
N LEU A 236 -8.05 0.04 22.20
CA LEU A 236 -7.78 -1.17 22.96
C LEU A 236 -7.32 -0.78 24.37
N PRO A 237 -8.08 -1.09 25.43
CA PRO A 237 -7.64 -0.84 26.79
C PRO A 237 -6.32 -1.57 27.08
N PRO A 238 -5.43 -1.03 27.94
CA PRO A 238 -4.14 -1.66 28.25
C PRO A 238 -4.25 -3.12 28.68
N ARG A 239 -5.28 -3.44 29.47
CA ARG A 239 -5.57 -4.82 29.89
C ARG A 239 -5.90 -5.75 28.73
N GLY A 240 -6.55 -5.22 27.68
CA GLY A 240 -6.85 -5.97 26.45
C GLY A 240 -5.61 -6.18 25.59
N ALA A 241 -4.69 -5.21 25.53
CA ALA A 241 -3.41 -5.39 24.85
C ALA A 241 -2.58 -6.50 25.53
N LEU A 242 -2.54 -6.52 26.87
CA LEU A 242 -1.88 -7.58 27.62
C LEU A 242 -2.53 -8.95 27.40
N MET A 243 -3.87 -9.01 27.29
CA MET A 243 -4.59 -10.25 26.96
C MET A 243 -4.18 -10.80 25.60
N LEU A 244 -4.18 -9.96 24.56
CA LEU A 244 -3.83 -10.41 23.22
C LEU A 244 -2.38 -10.87 23.15
N ALA A 245 -1.45 -10.10 23.75
CA ALA A 245 -0.04 -10.49 23.85
C ALA A 245 0.15 -11.84 24.57
N ALA A 246 -0.61 -12.08 25.65
CA ALA A 246 -0.56 -13.37 26.35
C ALA A 246 -1.08 -14.55 25.50
N LEU A 247 -2.07 -14.30 24.63
CA LEU A 247 -2.65 -15.30 23.74
C LEU A 247 -1.84 -15.52 22.45
N GLU A 248 -0.95 -14.60 22.09
CA GLU A 248 0.03 -14.79 21.00
C GLU A 248 1.01 -15.93 21.30
N GLU A 249 1.28 -16.21 22.57
CA GLU A 249 2.11 -17.34 23.01
C GLU A 249 1.38 -18.70 22.94
N GLY A 250 0.05 -18.67 22.82
CA GLY A 250 -0.78 -19.86 22.69
C GLY A 250 -2.13 -19.75 23.41
N PRO A 251 -3.08 -20.65 23.11
CA PRO A 251 -4.38 -20.67 23.78
C PRO A 251 -4.26 -20.90 25.30
N LEU A 252 -5.04 -20.18 26.09
CA LEU A 252 -5.04 -20.25 27.56
C LEU A 252 -6.44 -20.47 28.09
N SER A 253 -6.57 -21.25 29.18
CA SER A 253 -7.83 -21.29 29.92
C SER A 253 -8.12 -19.91 30.54
N PRO A 254 -9.40 -19.51 30.72
CA PRO A 254 -9.74 -18.23 31.34
C PRO A 254 -9.06 -18.00 32.69
N ALA A 255 -8.90 -19.06 33.49
CA ALA A 255 -8.23 -19.01 34.79
C ALA A 255 -6.71 -18.80 34.64
N ALA A 256 -6.06 -19.45 33.67
CA ALA A 256 -4.64 -19.26 33.39
C ALA A 256 -4.37 -17.84 32.86
N LEU A 257 -5.21 -17.34 31.96
CA LEU A 257 -5.13 -15.98 31.44
C LEU A 257 -5.32 -14.94 32.56
N THR A 258 -6.36 -15.08 33.38
CA THR A 258 -6.61 -14.20 34.54
C THR A 258 -5.41 -14.15 35.49
N ARG A 259 -4.83 -15.32 35.81
CA ARG A 259 -3.66 -15.44 36.68
C ARG A 259 -2.44 -14.74 36.08
N ARG A 260 -2.21 -14.95 34.78
CA ARG A 260 -1.10 -14.34 34.04
C ARG A 260 -1.18 -12.81 34.01
N LEU A 261 -2.40 -12.26 34.00
CA LEU A 261 -2.67 -10.82 34.02
C LEU A 261 -2.73 -10.22 35.44
N GLY A 262 -2.32 -10.96 36.47
CA GLY A 262 -2.28 -10.49 37.85
C GLY A 262 -3.64 -10.43 38.57
N GLY A 263 -4.69 -11.05 37.99
CA GLY A 263 -6.02 -11.17 38.61
C GLY A 263 -6.98 -10.00 38.34
N ALA A 264 -8.09 -10.27 37.64
CA ALA A 264 -9.31 -9.46 37.61
C ALA A 264 -10.48 -10.22 36.93
N GLY A 265 -10.79 -11.44 37.39
CA GLY A 265 -11.64 -12.41 36.67
C GLY A 265 -12.92 -11.86 36.02
N PRO A 266 -13.80 -11.13 36.73
CA PRO A 266 -15.02 -10.58 36.13
C PRO A 266 -14.77 -9.52 35.03
N GLN A 267 -13.76 -8.68 35.21
CA GLN A 267 -13.37 -7.68 34.19
C GLN A 267 -12.75 -8.37 32.98
N ASP A 268 -11.99 -9.44 33.23
CA ASP A 268 -11.35 -10.23 32.18
C ASP A 268 -12.39 -10.92 31.29
N ALA A 269 -13.39 -11.56 31.89
CA ALA A 269 -14.49 -12.19 31.16
C ALA A 269 -15.27 -11.17 30.30
N ALA A 270 -15.59 -10.00 30.85
CA ALA A 270 -16.30 -8.96 30.10
C ALA A 270 -15.47 -8.42 28.92
N LEU A 271 -14.15 -8.29 29.08
CA LEU A 271 -13.26 -7.84 28.02
C LEU A 271 -13.08 -8.91 26.93
N LEU A 272 -12.96 -10.18 27.33
CA LEU A 272 -12.93 -11.32 26.42
C LEU A 272 -14.18 -11.38 25.55
N GLY A 273 -15.38 -11.19 26.12
CA GLY A 273 -16.62 -11.09 25.35
C GLY A 273 -16.57 -10.00 24.28
N LYS A 274 -16.12 -8.79 24.64
CA LYS A 274 -15.96 -7.69 23.66
C LYS A 274 -14.91 -7.96 22.59
N LEU A 275 -13.85 -8.70 22.91
CA LEU A 275 -12.84 -9.12 21.94
C LEU A 275 -13.39 -10.20 21.00
N ALA A 276 -14.22 -11.11 21.51
CA ALA A 276 -14.88 -12.15 20.73
C ALA A 276 -15.91 -11.55 19.75
N GLU A 277 -16.71 -10.59 20.20
CA GLU A 277 -17.65 -9.84 19.33
C GLU A 277 -16.95 -9.13 18.16
N ARG A 278 -15.73 -8.64 18.39
CA ARG A 278 -14.89 -8.03 17.34
C ARG A 278 -14.15 -9.06 16.49
N GLY A 279 -14.31 -10.34 16.80
CA GLY A 279 -13.69 -11.45 16.10
C GLY A 279 -12.22 -11.66 16.44
N ALA A 280 -11.66 -11.02 17.47
CA ALA A 280 -10.24 -11.13 17.83
C ALA A 280 -9.88 -12.43 18.54
N VAL A 281 -10.80 -12.97 19.34
CA VAL A 281 -10.64 -14.22 20.09
C VAL A 281 -11.82 -15.16 19.88
N VAL A 282 -11.62 -16.45 20.19
CA VAL A 282 -12.66 -17.50 20.25
C VAL A 282 -12.49 -18.32 21.53
N GLY A 283 -13.55 -18.99 21.96
CA GLY A 283 -13.57 -19.80 23.20
C GLY A 283 -13.74 -18.97 24.48
N ALA A 284 -14.09 -17.69 24.33
CA ALA A 284 -14.39 -16.74 25.40
C ALA A 284 -15.85 -16.80 25.86
#